data_AF-K7FSA8-F1
#
_entry.id   AF-K7FSA8-F1
#
_cell.length_a   1.000
_cell.length_b   1.000
_cell.length_c   1.000
_cell.angle_alpha   90.00
_cell.angle_beta   90.00
_cell.angle_gamma   90.00
#
_symmetry.space_group_name_H-M   'P 1'
#
loop_
_entity.id
_entity.type
_entity.pdbx_description
1 polymer ?
#
loop_
_entity_poly.entity_id
_entity_poly.type
_entity_poly.pdbx_seq_one_letter_code
_entity_poly.pdbx_strand_id
1 'polypeptide(L)'
;GLDHTGLFRISGSVNKIRALKHKYDQGEKVDLITDGDIDSVASLLKLFLKELPVAVFPDSTHANLLKTFEDNKNHMAECTRCLKRLLSNLPQAHYILFHFLSTFLLKVASHSDMNHMTLENLAIVFGPTLFQ
;
A
#
# COMPACT_ATOMS: atom_id res chain seq x y z
N GLY A 1 -5.50 12.38 8.94
CA GLY A 1 -5.48 11.39 10.03
C GLY A 1 -4.14 10.72 10.21
N LEU A 2 -3.02 11.45 10.12
CA LEU A 2 -1.69 10.84 10.35
C LEU A 2 -1.50 10.40 11.81
N ASP A 3 -2.19 11.06 12.75
CA ASP A 3 -2.15 10.71 14.18
C ASP A 3 -3.30 9.78 14.61
N HIS A 4 -4.09 9.27 13.65
CA HIS A 4 -5.20 8.36 13.94
C HIS A 4 -4.67 6.99 14.36
N THR A 5 -4.90 6.61 15.61
CA THR A 5 -4.44 5.33 16.16
C THR A 5 -4.91 4.15 15.30
N GLY A 6 -3.95 3.32 14.86
CA GLY A 6 -4.22 2.14 14.05
C GLY A 6 -4.60 2.45 12.61
N LEU A 7 -4.20 3.60 12.04
CA LEU A 7 -4.44 3.93 10.63
C LEU A 7 -4.07 2.76 9.70
N PHE A 8 -4.95 2.39 8.77
CA PHE A 8 -4.89 1.18 7.93
C PHE A 8 -5.04 -0.16 8.65
N ARG A 9 -4.76 -0.28 9.95
CA ARG A 9 -5.02 -1.52 10.72
C ARG A 9 -6.49 -1.68 11.07
N ILE A 10 -7.14 -0.58 11.48
CA ILE A 10 -8.56 -0.57 11.81
C ILE A 10 -9.38 -0.60 10.52
N SER A 11 -10.40 -1.46 10.49
CA SER A 11 -11.31 -1.56 9.34
C SER A 11 -12.41 -0.52 9.44
N GLY A 12 -12.59 0.27 8.37
CA GLY A 12 -13.73 1.17 8.25
C GLY A 12 -15.07 0.47 8.02
N SER A 13 -16.14 1.26 8.04
CA SER A 13 -17.50 0.77 7.77
C SER A 13 -17.63 0.22 6.35
N VAL A 14 -18.03 -1.05 6.23
CA VAL A 14 -18.25 -1.73 4.94
C VAL A 14 -19.26 -0.98 4.07
N ASN A 15 -20.32 -0.44 4.68
CA ASN A 15 -21.34 0.31 3.95
C ASN A 15 -20.78 1.60 3.36
N LYS A 16 -19.97 2.35 4.13
CA LYS A 16 -19.32 3.56 3.64
C LYS A 16 -18.28 3.26 2.56
N ILE A 17 -17.48 2.21 2.74
CA ILE A 17 -16.50 1.78 1.73
C ILE A 17 -17.21 1.46 0.41
N ARG A 18 -18.30 0.69 0.46
CA ARG A 18 -19.10 0.35 -0.72
C ARG A 18 -19.71 1.59 -1.39
N ALA A 19 -20.26 2.51 -0.60
CA ALA A 19 -20.85 3.75 -1.11
C ALA A 19 -19.79 4.64 -1.78
N LEU A 20 -18.63 4.84 -1.15
CA LEU A 20 -17.52 5.62 -1.71
C LEU A 20 -16.99 4.99 -3.01
N LYS A 21 -16.80 3.66 -3.01
CA LYS A 21 -16.39 2.93 -4.21
C LYS A 21 -17.40 3.12 -5.35
N HIS A 22 -18.69 2.95 -5.06
CA HIS A 22 -19.73 3.10 -6.07
C HIS A 22 -19.72 4.50 -6.71
N LYS A 23 -19.61 5.56 -5.90
CA LYS A 23 -19.48 6.93 -6.41
C LYS A 23 -18.27 7.08 -7.33
N TYR A 24 -17.10 6.57 -6.94
CA TYR A 24 -15.91 6.60 -7.80
C TYR A 24 -16.10 5.83 -9.11
N ASP A 25 -16.70 4.64 -9.06
CA ASP A 25 -16.95 3.80 -10.25
C ASP A 25 -17.91 4.49 -11.24
N GLN A 26 -18.86 5.31 -10.74
CA GLN A 26 -19.78 6.09 -11.56
C GLN A 26 -19.18 7.42 -12.06
N GLY A 27 -17.94 7.74 -11.69
CA GLY A 27 -17.31 9.02 -12.02
C GLY A 27 -17.91 10.22 -11.28
N GLU A 28 -18.62 9.98 -10.18
CA GLU A 28 -19.18 11.04 -9.35
C GLU A 28 -18.10 11.77 -8.56
N LYS A 29 -18.39 13.03 -8.18
CA LYS A 29 -17.54 13.76 -7.25
C LYS A 29 -17.67 13.15 -5.86
N VAL A 30 -16.55 12.68 -5.31
CA VAL A 30 -16.46 12.16 -3.94
C VAL A 30 -15.77 13.18 -3.05
N ASP A 31 -16.40 13.52 -1.93
CA ASP A 31 -15.77 14.28 -0.86
C ASP A 31 -15.46 13.32 0.29
N LEU A 32 -14.18 12.94 0.41
CA LEU A 32 -13.72 11.97 1.41
C LEU A 32 -13.88 12.45 2.86
N ILE A 33 -14.04 13.77 3.09
CA ILE A 33 -14.24 14.34 4.42
C ILE A 33 -15.71 14.24 4.82
N THR A 34 -16.64 14.57 3.92
CA THR A 34 -18.08 14.57 4.23
C THR A 34 -18.72 13.19 4.04
N ASP A 35 -18.31 12.46 3.01
CA ASP A 35 -18.88 11.14 2.66
C ASP A 35 -18.21 9.99 3.43
N GLY A 36 -17.04 10.23 4.01
CA GLY A 36 -16.17 9.22 4.58
C GLY A 36 -15.92 9.37 6.09
N ASP A 37 -14.96 8.58 6.54
CA ASP A 37 -14.21 8.75 7.78
C ASP A 37 -12.81 8.15 7.57
N ILE A 38 -11.88 8.39 8.50
CA ILE A 38 -10.47 8.02 8.32
C ILE A 38 -10.32 6.52 8.03
N ASP A 39 -11.02 5.65 8.76
CA ASP A 39 -10.91 4.21 8.62
C ASP A 39 -11.55 3.72 7.32
N SER A 40 -12.70 4.28 6.94
CA SER A 40 -13.36 3.96 5.66
C SER A 40 -12.55 4.42 4.46
N VAL A 41 -11.94 5.60 4.49
CA VAL A 41 -11.09 6.11 3.39
C VAL A 41 -9.78 5.30 3.31
N ALA A 42 -9.17 4.97 4.45
CA ALA A 42 -8.00 4.11 4.51
C ALA A 42 -8.29 2.71 3.96
N SER A 43 -9.42 2.10 4.34
CA SER A 43 -9.86 0.82 3.81
C SER A 43 -10.22 0.88 2.32
N LEU A 44 -10.76 2.00 1.83
CA LEU A 44 -11.06 2.18 0.41
C LEU A 44 -9.78 2.17 -0.43
N LEU A 45 -8.70 2.81 0.01
CA LEU A 45 -7.40 2.74 -0.67
C LEU A 45 -6.89 1.29 -0.75
N LYS A 46 -6.94 0.55 0.37
CA LYS A 46 -6.55 -0.87 0.38
C LYS A 46 -7.42 -1.70 -0.56
N LEU A 47 -8.72 -1.45 -0.59
CA LEU A 47 -9.65 -2.14 -1.49
C LEU A 47 -9.33 -1.87 -2.95
N PHE A 48 -9.07 -0.61 -3.31
CA PHE A 48 -8.66 -0.24 -4.67
C PHE A 48 -7.42 -1.02 -5.12
N LEU A 49 -6.37 -1.05 -4.28
CA LEU A 49 -5.15 -1.81 -4.59
C LEU A 49 -5.42 -3.32 -4.71
N LYS A 50 -6.31 -3.85 -3.86
CA LYS A 50 -6.72 -5.26 -3.87
C LYS A 50 -7.55 -5.64 -5.11
N GLU A 51 -8.29 -4.71 -5.70
CA GLU A 51 -9.15 -5.00 -6.86
C GLU A 51 -8.49 -4.68 -8.20
N LEU A 52 -7.21 -4.27 -8.21
CA LEU A 52 -6.48 -4.08 -9.44
C LEU A 52 -6.45 -5.38 -10.27
N PRO A 53 -6.62 -5.32 -11.60
CA PRO A 53 -6.54 -6.50 -12.47
C PRO A 53 -5.18 -7.19 -12.43
N VAL A 54 -4.12 -6.44 -12.11
CA VAL A 54 -2.76 -6.91 -11.88
C VAL A 54 -2.28 -6.24 -10.59
N ALA A 55 -1.72 -7.02 -9.67
CA ALA A 55 -1.19 -6.50 -8.42
C ALA A 55 -0.11 -5.43 -8.62
N VAL A 56 0.12 -4.62 -7.57
CA VAL A 56 1.15 -3.58 -7.60
C VAL A 56 2.50 -4.17 -7.97
N PHE A 57 2.83 -5.34 -7.42
CA PHE A 57 3.92 -6.19 -7.88
C PHE A 57 3.37 -7.38 -8.66
N PRO A 58 3.50 -7.42 -9.99
CA PRO A 58 3.10 -8.58 -10.78
C PRO A 58 3.84 -9.85 -10.33
N ASP A 59 3.23 -11.03 -10.51
CA ASP A 59 3.79 -12.33 -10.09
C ASP A 59 5.25 -12.56 -10.50
N SER A 60 5.58 -12.21 -11.75
CA SER A 60 6.95 -12.32 -12.28
C SER A 60 7.94 -11.44 -11.51
N THR A 61 7.50 -10.28 -11.03
CA THR A 61 8.30 -9.39 -10.21
C THR A 61 8.40 -9.92 -8.78
N HIS A 62 7.29 -10.39 -8.20
CA HIS A 62 7.26 -10.95 -6.86
C HIS A 62 8.25 -12.13 -6.69
N ALA A 63 8.22 -13.10 -7.61
CA ALA A 63 9.16 -14.22 -7.59
C ALA A 63 10.63 -13.77 -7.65
N ASN A 64 10.94 -12.78 -8.49
CA ASN A 64 12.29 -12.22 -8.61
C ASN A 64 12.73 -11.45 -7.35
N LEU A 65 11.83 -10.71 -6.71
CA LEU A 65 12.09 -10.00 -5.46
C LEU A 65 12.42 -10.99 -4.34
N LEU A 66 11.59 -12.02 -4.16
CA LEU A 66 11.79 -13.05 -3.13
C LEU A 66 13.10 -13.80 -3.34
N LYS A 67 13.36 -14.24 -4.57
CA LYS A 67 14.62 -14.90 -4.91
C LYS A 67 15.82 -14.00 -4.63
N THR A 68 15.76 -12.74 -5.04
CA THR A 68 16.84 -11.77 -4.80
C THR A 68 17.09 -11.56 -3.31
N PHE A 69 16.03 -11.51 -2.51
CA PHE A 69 16.14 -11.41 -1.05
C PHE A 69 16.82 -12.64 -0.46
N GLU A 70 16.37 -13.85 -0.80
CA GLU A 70 16.95 -15.10 -0.30
C GLU A 70 18.42 -15.28 -0.69
N ASP A 71 18.76 -14.98 -1.95
CA ASP A 71 20.12 -15.09 -2.48
C ASP A 71 21.11 -14.11 -1.78
N ASN A 72 20.61 -12.99 -1.25
CA ASN A 72 21.44 -11.90 -0.73
C ASN A 72 21.17 -11.54 0.74
N LYS A 73 20.39 -12.34 1.49
CA LYS A 73 19.98 -12.03 2.87
C LYS A 73 21.14 -11.81 3.86
N ASN A 74 22.31 -12.40 3.57
CA ASN A 74 23.52 -12.21 4.37
C ASN A 74 24.35 -10.98 3.96
N HIS A 75 24.00 -10.31 2.86
CA HIS A 75 24.73 -9.18 2.27
C HIS A 75 23.77 -8.03 1.98
N MET A 76 23.34 -7.30 3.02
CA MET A 76 22.23 -6.35 2.90
C MET A 76 22.44 -5.20 1.92
N ALA A 77 23.68 -4.72 1.75
CA ALA A 77 23.98 -3.70 0.76
C ALA A 77 23.75 -4.21 -0.68
N GLU A 78 24.17 -5.45 -0.95
CA GLU A 78 23.96 -6.09 -2.24
C GLU A 78 22.48 -6.41 -2.49
N CYS A 79 21.80 -6.94 -1.47
CA CYS A 79 20.36 -7.18 -1.50
C CYS A 79 19.62 -5.89 -1.88
N THR A 80 19.92 -4.78 -1.20
CA THR A 80 19.32 -3.47 -1.49
C THR A 80 19.59 -3.01 -2.92
N ARG A 81 20.83 -3.17 -3.41
CA ARG A 81 21.20 -2.81 -4.77
C ARG A 81 20.41 -3.62 -5.81
N CYS A 82 20.32 -4.93 -5.62
CA CYS A 82 19.60 -5.81 -6.54
C CYS A 82 18.09 -5.57 -6.52
N LEU A 83 17.48 -5.37 -5.33
CA LEU A 83 16.07 -5.03 -5.21
C LEU A 83 15.76 -3.70 -5.91
N LYS A 84 16.59 -2.65 -5.72
CA LYS A 84 16.45 -1.38 -6.43
C LYS A 84 16.45 -1.56 -7.95
N ARG A 85 17.35 -2.39 -8.48
CA ARG A 85 17.40 -2.69 -9.92
C ARG A 85 16.13 -3.35 -10.42
N LEU A 86 15.56 -4.30 -9.66
CA LEU A 86 14.28 -4.93 -10.02
C LEU A 86 13.13 -3.92 -10.03
N LEU A 87 13.07 -3.03 -9.03
CA LEU A 87 12.05 -1.99 -8.96
C LEU A 87 12.15 -1.02 -10.14
N SER A 88 13.37 -0.67 -10.59
CA SER A 88 13.56 0.18 -11.76
C SER A 88 13.10 -0.46 -13.08
N ASN A 89 12.92 -1.78 -13.11
CA ASN A 89 12.43 -2.52 -14.29
C ASN A 89 10.91 -2.70 -14.28
N LEU A 90 10.20 -2.19 -13.26
CA LEU A 90 8.74 -2.23 -13.25
C LEU A 90 8.16 -1.41 -14.42
N PRO A 91 7.02 -1.83 -14.98
CA PRO A 91 6.26 -0.98 -15.89
C PRO A 91 5.97 0.38 -15.23
N GLN A 92 6.02 1.45 -16.02
CA GLN A 92 5.98 2.83 -15.52
C GLN A 92 4.83 3.10 -14.54
N ALA A 93 3.62 2.62 -14.85
CA ALA A 93 2.45 2.80 -13.98
C ALA A 93 2.62 2.12 -12.61
N HIS A 94 3.16 0.89 -12.58
CA HIS A 94 3.43 0.16 -11.33
C HIS A 94 4.52 0.83 -10.51
N TYR A 95 5.58 1.31 -11.16
CA TYR A 95 6.65 2.04 -10.48
C TYR A 95 6.14 3.33 -9.83
N ILE A 96 5.36 4.14 -10.56
CA ILE A 96 4.80 5.40 -10.04
C ILE A 96 3.90 5.13 -8.84
N LEU A 97 3.00 4.13 -8.95
CA LEU A 97 2.10 3.75 -7.87
C LEU A 97 2.87 3.29 -6.63
N PHE A 98 3.84 2.39 -6.80
CA PHE A 98 4.68 1.90 -5.70
C PHE A 98 5.52 3.01 -5.07
N HIS A 99 6.14 3.89 -5.86
CA HIS A 99 6.93 5.00 -5.37
C HIS A 99 6.08 5.96 -4.52
N PHE A 100 4.89 6.30 -5.00
CA PHE A 100 3.95 7.11 -4.23
C PHE A 100 3.56 6.41 -2.93
N LEU A 101 3.15 5.14 -3.00
CA LEU A 101 2.67 4.40 -1.84
C LEU A 101 3.77 4.23 -0.79
N SER A 102 4.98 3.83 -1.19
CA SER A 102 6.12 3.67 -0.26
C SER A 102 6.48 4.98 0.43
N THR A 103 6.49 6.10 -0.32
CA THR A 103 6.73 7.43 0.25
C THR A 103 5.63 7.82 1.25
N PHE A 104 4.37 7.56 0.90
CA PHE A 104 3.24 7.86 1.77
C PHE A 104 3.23 7.00 3.03
N LEU A 105 3.48 5.69 2.92
CA LEU A 105 3.55 4.79 4.06
C LEU A 105 4.74 5.12 4.97
N LEU A 106 5.87 5.57 4.43
CA LEU A 106 6.98 6.09 5.23
C LEU A 106 6.57 7.32 6.04
N LYS A 107 5.78 8.23 5.46
CA LYS A 107 5.22 9.38 6.18
C LYS A 107 4.24 8.95 7.29
N VAL A 108 3.44 7.90 7.06
CA VAL A 108 2.57 7.35 8.12
C VAL A 108 3.42 6.76 9.25
N ALA A 109 4.44 5.98 8.91
CA ALA A 109 5.34 5.37 9.89
C ALA A 109 6.15 6.39 10.70
N SER A 110 6.47 7.56 10.12
CA SER A 110 7.14 8.63 10.85
C SER A 110 6.27 9.27 11.94
N HIS A 111 4.97 8.95 11.99
CA HIS A 111 4.03 9.38 13.04
C HIS A 111 3.64 8.20 13.95
N SER A 112 4.44 7.12 13.96
CA SER A 112 4.11 5.88 14.70
C SER A 112 4.04 6.05 16.22
N ASP A 113 4.65 7.09 16.79
CA ASP A 113 4.47 7.44 18.20
C ASP A 113 3.01 7.77 18.55
N MET A 114 2.27 8.35 17.59
CA MET A 114 0.86 8.73 17.75
C MET A 114 -0.09 7.67 17.18
N ASN A 115 0.16 7.22 15.95
CA ASN A 115 -0.74 6.30 15.26
C ASN A 115 -0.46 4.81 15.52
N HIS A 116 0.67 4.46 16.15
CA HIS A 116 1.11 3.08 16.45
C HIS A 116 1.32 2.18 15.22
N MET A 117 1.52 2.76 14.04
CA MET A 117 1.76 2.06 12.79
C MET A 117 3.21 2.21 12.34
N THR A 118 4.10 1.37 12.86
CA THR A 118 5.49 1.25 12.40
C THR A 118 5.57 0.73 10.95
N LEU A 119 6.75 0.82 10.32
CA LEU A 119 6.98 0.23 8.99
C LEU A 119 6.65 -1.27 8.96
N GLU A 120 6.96 -2.00 10.03
CA GLU A 120 6.64 -3.43 10.17
C GLU A 120 5.12 -3.66 10.22
N ASN A 121 4.40 -2.89 11.04
CA ASN A 121 2.93 -2.99 11.12
C ASN A 121 2.28 -2.67 9.78
N LEU A 122 2.77 -1.66 9.06
CA LEU A 122 2.27 -1.32 7.72
C LEU A 122 2.60 -2.41 6.69
N ALA A 123 3.79 -3.01 6.76
CA ALA A 123 4.17 -4.11 5.87
C ALA A 123 3.27 -5.34 6.04
N ILE A 124 2.87 -5.68 7.27
CA ILE A 124 1.91 -6.75 7.55
C ILE A 124 0.54 -6.43 6.92
N VAL A 125 0.08 -5.19 7.05
CA VAL A 125 -1.23 -4.76 6.52
C VAL A 125 -1.25 -4.71 4.99
N PHE A 126 -0.22 -4.14 4.37
CA PHE A 126 -0.17 -3.91 2.93
C PHE A 126 0.44 -5.07 2.13
N GLY A 127 1.29 -5.89 2.72
CA GLY A 127 1.98 -7.00 2.04
C GLY A 127 1.03 -7.86 1.20
N PRO A 128 -0.03 -8.45 1.77
CA PRO A 128 -1.00 -9.24 1.02
C PRO A 128 -1.66 -8.47 -0.13
N THR A 129 -1.88 -7.16 0.01
CA THR A 129 -2.51 -6.33 -1.02
C THR A 129 -1.55 -5.97 -2.16
N LEU A 130 -0.24 -5.91 -1.90
CA LEU A 130 0.75 -5.52 -2.91
C LEU A 130 1.22 -6.68 -3.79
N PHE A 131 1.12 -7.92 -3.32
CA PHE A 131 1.67 -9.13 -3.96
C PHE A 131 0.62 -10.19 -4.33
N GLN A 132 -0.67 -9.86 -4.23
CA GLN A 132 -1.79 -10.77 -4.50
C GLN A 132 -1.79 -11.38 -5.91
#